data_AF-A0A562TQ65-F1
#
_entry.id   AF-A0A562TQ65-F1
#
_cell.length_a   1.000
_cell.length_b   1.000
_cell.length_c   1.000
_cell.angle_alpha   90.00
_cell.angle_beta   90.00
_cell.angle_gamma   90.00
#
_symmetry.space_group_name_H-M   'P 1'
#
loop_
_entity.id
_entity.type
_entity.pdbx_description
1 polymer ?
#
loop_
_entity_poly.entity_id
_entity_poly.type
_entity_poly.pdbx_seq_one_letter_code
_entity_poly.pdbx_strand_id
1 'polypeptide(L)'
;MKTLARIFFIIVLFAFQNAFSNAKHQQVKSEAEKVAETTLKKQILKEASWAMQQKPVTVTASFSPRSAGGKHDFFSEADYFWPDPQDPDAPYINRDGLTNPDNFVEHRKAMIRFSKIIGALASAYKITGDKKYVAQAVIHLKAWFIDPKTLMNPSLWYAQAVHGKFTGRNYGIIDTIHLMEVAQGVLVVEASGAMDPQTTEGIKNWFAAYTNWLMTSKPGIQEKLTKNNHSTCWAMQVASFAKLCNNVAVLDSIRVLYKTVLLPNQMGTDGSFPLEIARTKPYGYSIFNLDAMATLCQILSTPQDNLWNFETMDGKSIKKGITYLYPFVANKSKWTLKPDVMYWDNWPVAQPFLLFGANAYNENNWLVTWQKLDHQPAVEEVIRNLPIRHPLIWL
;
A
#
# COMPACT_ATOMS: atom_id res chain seq x y z
N MET A 1 -6.59 -33.59 59.26
CA MET A 1 -5.21 -33.29 58.84
C MET A 1 -4.83 -33.75 57.42
N LYS A 2 -5.78 -34.08 56.51
CA LYS A 2 -5.44 -34.45 55.11
C LYS A 2 -6.01 -33.51 54.03
N THR A 3 -6.76 -32.49 54.42
CA THR A 3 -7.43 -31.55 53.50
C THR A 3 -6.78 -30.17 53.43
N LEU A 4 -5.96 -29.80 54.42
CA LEU A 4 -5.23 -28.51 54.43
C LEU A 4 -3.91 -28.54 53.64
N ALA A 5 -3.32 -29.72 53.40
CA ALA A 5 -2.06 -29.84 52.67
C ALA A 5 -2.20 -29.71 51.14
N ARG A 6 -3.42 -29.89 50.58
CA ARG A 6 -3.66 -29.76 49.13
C ARG A 6 -3.87 -28.31 48.66
N ILE A 7 -4.29 -27.42 49.55
CA ILE A 7 -4.55 -26.01 49.20
C ILE A 7 -3.23 -25.22 49.15
N PHE A 8 -2.23 -25.57 49.96
CA PHE A 8 -0.93 -24.89 49.94
C PHE A 8 -0.06 -25.24 48.72
N PHE A 9 -0.26 -26.41 48.09
CA PHE A 9 0.52 -26.82 46.91
C PHE A 9 0.02 -26.17 45.60
N ILE A 10 -1.23 -25.72 45.56
CA ILE A 10 -1.82 -25.06 44.37
C ILE A 10 -1.46 -23.56 44.33
N ILE A 11 -1.25 -22.92 45.48
CA ILE A 11 -0.90 -21.49 45.54
C ILE A 11 0.58 -21.25 45.16
N VAL A 12 1.48 -22.19 45.45
CA VAL A 12 2.91 -22.05 45.08
C VAL A 12 3.16 -22.32 43.59
N LEU A 13 2.34 -23.13 42.92
CA LEU A 13 2.43 -23.33 41.46
C LEU A 13 1.86 -22.16 40.64
N PHE A 14 0.91 -21.39 41.18
CA PHE A 14 0.40 -20.18 40.54
C PHE A 14 1.28 -18.93 40.78
N ALA A 15 2.14 -18.94 41.79
CA ALA A 15 3.07 -17.83 42.04
C ALA A 15 4.35 -17.89 41.17
N PHE A 16 4.70 -19.07 40.61
CA PHE A 16 5.90 -19.24 39.77
C PHE A 16 5.67 -19.17 38.26
N GLN A 17 4.42 -19.07 37.78
CA GLN A 17 4.15 -18.83 36.35
C GLN A 17 4.07 -17.34 35.97
N ASN A 18 3.96 -16.43 36.94
CA ASN A 18 3.84 -14.99 36.66
C ASN A 18 5.18 -14.23 36.72
N ALA A 19 6.31 -14.92 36.89
CA ALA A 19 7.64 -14.28 36.91
C ALA A 19 8.37 -14.30 35.55
N PHE A 20 7.79 -14.92 34.51
CA PHE A 20 8.34 -14.94 33.14
C PHE A 20 7.36 -14.34 32.13
N SER A 21 6.95 -13.09 32.31
CA SER A 21 6.30 -12.33 31.23
C SER A 21 6.53 -10.83 31.35
N ASN A 22 7.79 -10.40 31.32
CA ASN A 22 8.11 -9.01 31.02
C ASN A 22 9.51 -8.80 30.42
N ALA A 23 10.06 -9.83 29.77
CA ALA A 23 11.02 -9.56 28.71
C ALA A 23 10.20 -9.08 27.52
N LYS A 24 10.17 -7.77 27.26
CA LYS A 24 9.86 -7.26 25.92
C LYS A 24 10.76 -8.05 24.97
N HIS A 25 10.20 -9.01 24.24
CA HIS A 25 10.93 -9.69 23.19
C HIS A 25 11.29 -8.61 22.17
N GLN A 26 12.50 -8.09 22.29
CA GLN A 26 13.05 -7.17 21.32
C GLN A 26 13.30 -8.03 20.09
N GLN A 27 12.32 -8.04 19.18
CA GLN A 27 12.36 -8.82 17.97
C GLN A 27 13.65 -8.47 17.23
N VAL A 28 14.54 -9.46 17.07
CA VAL A 28 15.82 -9.25 16.40
C VAL A 28 15.53 -8.90 14.95
N LYS A 29 15.97 -7.71 14.52
CA LYS A 29 15.82 -7.25 13.13
C LYS A 29 16.43 -8.26 12.17
N SER A 30 15.72 -8.57 11.09
CA SER A 30 16.28 -9.40 10.02
C SER A 30 17.46 -8.69 9.35
N GLU A 31 18.27 -9.45 8.60
CA GLU A 31 19.38 -8.84 7.85
C GLU A 31 18.87 -7.82 6.81
N ALA A 32 17.77 -8.16 6.10
CA ALA A 32 17.14 -7.24 5.16
C ALA A 32 16.65 -5.95 5.84
N GLU A 33 16.10 -6.03 7.06
CA GLU A 33 15.67 -4.85 7.81
C GLU A 33 16.86 -3.97 8.23
N LYS A 34 17.96 -4.57 8.71
CA LYS A 34 19.19 -3.81 9.05
C LYS A 34 19.77 -3.10 7.82
N VAL A 35 19.81 -3.80 6.68
CA VAL A 35 20.28 -3.26 5.41
C VAL A 35 19.37 -2.14 4.92
N ALA A 36 18.05 -2.33 4.97
CA ALA A 36 17.08 -1.31 4.58
C ALA A 36 17.18 -0.07 5.47
N GLU A 37 17.29 -0.24 6.80
CA GLU A 37 17.50 0.87 7.71
C GLU A 37 18.78 1.63 7.39
N THR A 38 19.91 0.93 7.23
CA THR A 38 21.20 1.57 6.94
C THR A 38 21.15 2.34 5.62
N THR A 39 20.55 1.75 4.59
CA THR A 39 20.42 2.34 3.25
C THR A 39 19.55 3.61 3.29
N LEU A 40 18.42 3.57 4.01
CA LEU A 40 17.42 4.63 3.98
C LEU A 40 17.57 5.68 5.09
N LYS A 41 18.35 5.44 6.14
CA LYS A 41 18.39 6.28 7.35
C LYS A 41 18.61 7.76 7.06
N LYS A 42 19.59 8.10 6.22
CA LYS A 42 19.88 9.50 5.87
C LYS A 42 18.70 10.16 5.15
N GLN A 43 18.10 9.43 4.21
CA GLN A 43 16.92 9.88 3.46
C GLN A 43 15.71 10.07 4.38
N ILE A 44 15.39 9.07 5.20
CA ILE A 44 14.27 9.11 6.14
C ILE A 44 14.37 10.31 7.08
N LEU A 45 15.56 10.59 7.64
CA LEU A 45 15.73 11.73 8.55
C LEU A 45 15.60 13.09 7.82
N LYS A 46 16.01 13.17 6.55
CA LYS A 46 15.81 14.36 5.71
C LYS A 46 14.32 14.57 5.41
N GLU A 47 13.62 13.52 5.00
CA GLU A 47 12.18 13.54 4.70
C GLU A 47 11.36 13.85 5.95
N ALA A 48 11.72 13.27 7.09
CA ALA A 48 11.09 13.58 8.37
C ALA A 48 11.32 15.04 8.78
N SER A 49 12.52 15.59 8.57
CA SER A 49 12.79 17.01 8.83
C SER A 49 11.90 17.92 7.97
N TRP A 50 11.68 17.57 6.70
CA TRP A 50 10.71 18.25 5.83
C TRP A 50 9.28 18.07 6.35
N ALA A 51 8.89 16.85 6.71
CA ALA A 51 7.56 16.50 7.20
C ALA A 51 7.18 17.26 8.49
N MET A 52 8.15 17.47 9.39
CA MET A 52 7.98 18.26 10.62
C MET A 52 7.63 19.73 10.38
N GLN A 53 7.89 20.26 9.18
CA GLN A 53 7.56 21.64 8.81
C GLN A 53 6.23 21.76 8.06
N GLN A 54 5.59 20.63 7.75
CA GLN A 54 4.40 20.61 6.91
C GLN A 54 3.14 20.95 7.69
N LYS A 55 2.21 21.66 7.02
CA LYS A 55 0.83 21.81 7.46
C LYS A 55 -0.08 20.76 6.80
N PRO A 56 -1.20 20.38 7.43
CA PRO A 56 -2.19 19.51 6.81
C PRO A 56 -2.78 20.11 5.53
N VAL A 57 -2.94 19.27 4.51
CA VAL A 57 -3.64 19.56 3.26
C VAL A 57 -4.43 18.30 2.95
N THR A 58 -5.74 18.44 2.75
CA THR A 58 -6.67 17.33 2.50
C THR A 58 -7.47 17.58 1.22
N VAL A 59 -8.40 16.67 0.87
CA VAL A 59 -9.30 16.83 -0.28
C VAL A 59 -10.06 18.16 -0.27
N THR A 60 -10.35 18.71 0.91
CA THR A 60 -11.10 19.96 1.06
C THR A 60 -10.33 21.23 0.66
N ALA A 61 -9.02 21.12 0.39
CA ALA A 61 -8.14 22.24 0.06
C ALA A 61 -8.23 22.66 -1.42
N SER A 62 -8.87 21.85 -2.27
CA SER A 62 -9.03 22.10 -3.69
C SER A 62 -10.41 21.63 -4.14
N PHE A 63 -10.87 22.13 -5.28
CA PHE A 63 -12.13 21.70 -5.89
C PHE A 63 -12.00 21.74 -7.41
N SER A 64 -12.68 20.80 -8.08
CA SER A 64 -12.83 20.83 -9.54
C SER A 64 -14.29 21.14 -9.88
N PRO A 65 -14.57 22.13 -10.75
CA PRO A 65 -15.94 22.37 -11.24
C PRO A 65 -16.48 21.19 -12.06
N ARG A 66 -15.63 20.24 -12.47
CA ARG A 66 -16.03 19.02 -13.17
C ARG A 66 -16.44 17.88 -12.22
N SER A 67 -16.31 18.08 -10.90
CA SER A 67 -16.74 17.11 -9.90
C SER A 67 -18.25 17.16 -9.67
N ALA A 68 -18.89 15.99 -9.61
CA ALA A 68 -20.26 15.84 -9.14
C ALA A 68 -20.36 15.59 -7.61
N GLY A 69 -19.21 15.54 -6.92
CA GLY A 69 -19.12 15.34 -5.47
C GLY A 69 -19.04 16.64 -4.68
N GLY A 70 -19.26 16.53 -3.37
CA GLY A 70 -19.14 17.63 -2.42
C GLY A 70 -17.69 17.89 -2.00
N LYS A 71 -17.51 18.91 -1.15
CA LYS A 71 -16.20 19.36 -0.65
C LYS A 71 -15.35 18.26 0.00
N HIS A 72 -15.99 17.29 0.65
CA HIS A 72 -15.31 16.20 1.37
C HIS A 72 -15.07 14.97 0.50
N ASP A 73 -15.54 14.96 -0.75
CA ASP A 73 -15.42 13.81 -1.64
C ASP A 73 -14.11 13.85 -2.43
N PHE A 74 -13.47 12.69 -2.57
CA PHE A 74 -12.32 12.57 -3.44
C PHE A 74 -12.76 12.56 -4.90
N PHE A 75 -12.11 13.41 -5.72
CA PHE A 75 -12.35 13.51 -7.15
C PHE A 75 -11.04 13.36 -7.92
N SER A 76 -11.10 12.61 -9.01
CA SER A 76 -10.03 12.51 -9.99
C SER A 76 -10.62 12.20 -11.36
N GLU A 77 -9.83 12.41 -12.41
CA GLU A 77 -10.22 12.09 -13.79
C GLU A 77 -9.43 10.90 -14.31
N ALA A 78 -10.05 10.13 -15.20
CA ALA A 78 -9.43 8.96 -15.78
C ALA A 78 -8.20 9.36 -16.62
N ASP A 79 -7.03 8.82 -16.28
CA ASP A 79 -5.76 9.30 -16.83
C ASP A 79 -5.67 9.24 -18.36
N TYR A 80 -6.26 8.22 -18.98
CA TYR A 80 -6.10 7.92 -20.40
C TYR A 80 -7.28 8.40 -21.25
N PHE A 81 -8.13 9.28 -20.75
CA PHE A 81 -9.27 9.81 -21.49
C PHE A 81 -9.00 11.23 -21.98
N TRP A 82 -9.21 11.46 -23.28
CA TRP A 82 -8.87 12.69 -23.99
C TRP A 82 -10.10 13.26 -24.70
N PRO A 83 -10.16 14.60 -24.91
CA PRO A 83 -11.15 15.20 -25.80
C PRO A 83 -11.14 14.53 -27.17
N ASP A 84 -12.31 14.38 -27.77
CA ASP A 84 -12.42 13.95 -29.16
C ASP A 84 -11.98 15.12 -30.06
N PRO A 85 -10.96 14.95 -30.92
CA PRO A 85 -10.52 16.02 -31.81
C PRO A 85 -11.54 16.37 -32.90
N GLN A 86 -12.54 15.52 -33.14
CA GLN A 86 -13.56 15.72 -34.17
C GLN A 86 -14.82 16.42 -33.62
N ASP A 87 -15.11 16.27 -32.33
CA ASP A 87 -16.27 16.85 -31.66
C ASP A 87 -15.94 17.22 -30.20
N PRO A 88 -15.72 18.52 -29.91
CA PRO A 88 -15.41 18.98 -28.56
C PRO A 88 -16.50 18.68 -27.51
N ASP A 89 -17.74 18.48 -27.93
CA ASP A 89 -18.88 18.17 -27.05
C ASP A 89 -19.05 16.65 -26.84
N ALA A 90 -18.33 15.82 -27.60
CA ALA A 90 -18.41 14.38 -27.49
C ALA A 90 -17.76 13.85 -26.20
N PRO A 91 -18.24 12.71 -25.68
CA PRO A 91 -17.61 12.03 -24.56
C PRO A 91 -16.14 11.68 -24.83
N TYR A 92 -15.27 11.83 -23.83
CA TYR A 92 -13.84 11.59 -24.01
C TYR A 92 -13.52 10.16 -24.48
N ILE A 93 -12.45 10.04 -25.27
CA ILE A 93 -11.97 8.80 -25.89
C ILE A 93 -10.74 8.24 -25.15
N ASN A 94 -10.64 6.91 -25.06
CA ASN A 94 -9.53 6.26 -24.38
C ASN A 94 -8.27 6.18 -25.28
N ARG A 95 -7.11 6.51 -24.73
CA ARG A 95 -5.79 6.38 -25.35
C ARG A 95 -4.84 5.69 -24.36
N ASP A 96 -4.82 4.36 -24.36
CA ASP A 96 -4.15 3.57 -23.33
C ASP A 96 -2.66 3.93 -23.15
N GLY A 97 -2.27 4.22 -21.91
CA GLY A 97 -0.91 4.59 -21.55
C GLY A 97 -0.54 6.06 -21.79
N LEU A 98 -1.39 6.86 -22.43
CA LEU A 98 -1.15 8.28 -22.70
C LEU A 98 -1.93 9.14 -21.70
N THR A 99 -1.23 9.65 -20.68
CA THR A 99 -1.83 10.48 -19.63
C THR A 99 -2.24 11.85 -20.16
N ASN A 100 -3.51 12.22 -19.97
CA ASN A 100 -4.01 13.57 -20.27
C ASN A 100 -3.48 14.59 -19.24
N PRO A 101 -2.69 15.59 -19.66
CA PRO A 101 -2.12 16.60 -18.76
C PRO A 101 -3.16 17.57 -18.18
N ASP A 102 -4.34 17.69 -18.79
CA ASP A 102 -5.40 18.63 -18.38
C ASP A 102 -6.30 18.07 -17.25
N ASN A 103 -6.01 16.86 -16.80
CA ASN A 103 -6.72 16.22 -15.71
C ASN A 103 -6.55 16.99 -14.40
N PHE A 104 -7.63 17.05 -13.63
CA PHE A 104 -7.58 17.47 -12.24
C PHE A 104 -6.84 16.42 -11.40
N VAL A 105 -5.72 16.83 -10.81
CA VAL A 105 -4.82 15.93 -10.06
C VAL A 105 -4.60 16.34 -8.60
N GLU A 106 -5.23 17.43 -8.13
CA GLU A 106 -4.89 18.03 -6.83
C GLU A 106 -5.26 17.13 -5.64
N HIS A 107 -6.36 16.38 -5.68
CA HIS A 107 -6.70 15.45 -4.59
C HIS A 107 -5.70 14.30 -4.51
N ARG A 108 -5.27 13.78 -5.67
CA ARG A 108 -4.24 12.76 -5.77
C ARG A 108 -2.90 13.27 -5.23
N LYS A 109 -2.47 14.48 -5.61
CA LYS A 109 -1.27 15.13 -5.07
C LYS A 109 -1.33 15.30 -3.56
N ALA A 110 -2.46 15.76 -3.02
CA ALA A 110 -2.68 15.88 -1.59
C ALA A 110 -2.53 14.52 -0.87
N MET A 111 -3.08 13.45 -1.44
CA MET A 111 -3.02 12.11 -0.86
C MET A 111 -1.61 11.50 -0.92
N ILE A 112 -0.91 11.62 -2.06
CA ILE A 112 0.50 11.20 -2.18
C ILE A 112 1.35 11.97 -1.18
N ARG A 113 1.18 13.28 -1.06
CA ARG A 113 1.90 14.11 -0.09
C ARG A 113 1.61 13.65 1.34
N PHE A 114 0.36 13.36 1.67
CA PHE A 114 -0.03 12.84 2.97
C PHE A 114 0.63 11.49 3.29
N SER A 115 0.62 10.54 2.35
CA SER A 115 1.35 9.27 2.43
C SER A 115 2.85 9.49 2.69
N LYS A 116 3.48 10.42 1.96
CA LYS A 116 4.90 10.76 2.17
C LYS A 116 5.18 11.31 3.56
N ILE A 117 4.33 12.21 4.06
CA ILE A 117 4.48 12.78 5.41
C ILE A 117 4.37 11.69 6.48
N ILE A 118 3.31 10.88 6.43
CA ILE A 118 3.08 9.85 7.44
C ILE A 118 4.16 8.76 7.38
N GLY A 119 4.52 8.30 6.18
CA GLY A 119 5.59 7.32 5.98
C GLY A 119 6.93 7.80 6.52
N ALA A 120 7.32 9.06 6.26
CA ALA A 120 8.57 9.64 6.74
C ALA A 120 8.59 9.78 8.27
N LEU A 121 7.51 10.30 8.87
CA LEU A 121 7.40 10.48 10.32
C LEU A 121 7.39 9.13 11.05
N ALA A 122 6.62 8.15 10.57
CA ALA A 122 6.57 6.81 11.15
C ALA A 122 7.93 6.09 11.03
N SER A 123 8.61 6.22 9.88
CA SER A 123 9.95 5.66 9.69
C SER A 123 10.98 6.29 10.62
N ALA A 124 10.97 7.62 10.78
CA ALA A 124 11.87 8.31 11.70
C ALA A 124 11.60 7.93 13.16
N TYR A 125 10.33 7.78 13.54
CA TYR A 125 9.97 7.24 14.86
C TYR A 125 10.50 5.81 15.05
N LYS A 126 10.32 4.91 14.07
CA LYS A 126 10.83 3.54 14.13
C LYS A 126 12.36 3.48 14.32
N ILE A 127 13.12 4.40 13.72
CA ILE A 127 14.58 4.46 13.85
C ILE A 127 15.03 5.09 15.18
N THR A 128 14.34 6.14 15.64
CA THR A 128 14.85 7.02 16.72
C THR A 128 14.13 6.85 18.05
N GLY A 129 12.90 6.36 18.06
CA GLY A 129 12.00 6.36 19.21
C GLY A 129 11.48 7.74 19.63
N ASP A 130 11.80 8.82 18.89
CA ASP A 130 11.44 10.18 19.27
C ASP A 130 9.95 10.47 19.00
N LYS A 131 9.19 10.69 20.08
CA LYS A 131 7.74 10.91 20.04
C LYS A 131 7.32 12.21 19.36
N LYS A 132 8.24 13.15 19.07
CA LYS A 132 7.90 14.37 18.31
C LYS A 132 7.34 14.04 16.91
N TYR A 133 7.85 12.97 16.29
CA TYR A 133 7.37 12.53 14.98
C TYR A 133 5.94 11.99 15.06
N VAL A 134 5.60 11.31 16.16
CA VAL A 134 4.24 10.84 16.44
C VAL A 134 3.29 12.02 16.64
N ALA A 135 3.69 13.00 17.45
CA ALA A 135 2.89 14.20 17.69
C ALA A 135 2.58 14.95 16.38
N GLN A 136 3.57 15.09 15.49
CA GLN A 136 3.36 15.69 14.17
C GLN A 136 2.44 14.84 13.29
N ALA A 137 2.62 13.52 13.26
CA ALA A 137 1.79 12.62 12.46
C ALA A 137 0.31 12.74 12.84
N VAL A 138 0.01 12.82 14.15
CA VAL A 138 -1.36 12.98 14.68
C VAL A 138 -2.06 14.22 14.12
N ILE A 139 -1.36 15.33 13.91
CA ILE A 139 -1.94 16.56 13.33
C ILE A 139 -2.49 16.28 11.92
N HIS A 140 -1.71 15.60 11.09
CA HIS A 140 -2.11 15.27 9.72
C HIS A 140 -3.22 14.20 9.69
N LEU A 141 -3.14 13.19 10.56
CA LEU A 141 -4.13 12.12 10.67
C LEU A 141 -5.50 12.66 11.10
N LYS A 142 -5.54 13.55 12.11
CA LYS A 142 -6.77 14.21 12.57
C LYS A 142 -7.41 15.02 11.45
N ALA A 143 -6.63 15.81 10.73
CA ALA A 143 -7.14 16.62 9.62
C ALA A 143 -7.76 15.78 8.50
N TRP A 144 -7.14 14.66 8.14
CA TRP A 144 -7.60 13.82 7.02
C TRP A 144 -8.83 12.97 7.39
N PHE A 145 -8.89 12.45 8.61
CA PHE A 145 -9.87 11.40 8.96
C PHE A 145 -10.96 11.84 9.95
N ILE A 146 -10.74 12.88 10.74
CA ILE A 146 -11.58 13.19 11.91
C ILE A 146 -12.17 14.59 11.84
N ASP A 147 -11.36 15.61 11.52
CA ASP A 147 -11.81 17.00 11.61
C ASP A 147 -12.93 17.27 10.59
N PRO A 148 -14.15 17.64 11.04
CA PRO A 148 -15.30 17.84 10.16
C PRO A 148 -15.10 18.98 9.16
N LYS A 149 -14.12 19.87 9.35
CA LYS A 149 -13.81 20.94 8.39
C LYS A 149 -12.96 20.45 7.22
N THR A 150 -12.19 19.38 7.42
CA THR A 150 -11.15 18.96 6.48
C THR A 150 -11.16 17.47 6.11
N LEU A 151 -11.96 16.64 6.76
CA LEU A 151 -11.93 15.19 6.52
C LEU A 151 -12.22 14.84 5.05
N MET A 152 -11.70 13.70 4.61
CA MET A 152 -12.16 13.05 3.38
C MET A 152 -13.30 12.07 3.73
N ASN A 153 -14.36 12.00 2.94
CA ASN A 153 -15.38 10.96 3.11
C ASN A 153 -14.78 9.57 2.80
N PRO A 154 -15.14 8.50 3.55
CA PRO A 154 -14.60 7.15 3.35
C PRO A 154 -15.26 6.44 2.15
N SER A 155 -15.17 7.04 0.96
CA SER A 155 -15.70 6.50 -0.30
C SER A 155 -15.02 7.12 -1.52
N LEU A 156 -15.17 6.48 -2.69
CA LEU A 156 -14.66 6.97 -3.97
C LEU A 156 -15.75 7.00 -5.05
N TRP A 157 -16.87 7.65 -4.76
CA TRP A 157 -17.97 7.78 -5.73
C TRP A 157 -17.62 8.58 -6.98
N TYR A 158 -16.62 9.47 -6.88
CA TYR A 158 -16.28 10.44 -7.93
C TYR A 158 -14.83 10.29 -8.43
N ALA A 159 -14.23 9.14 -8.22
CA ALA A 159 -12.87 8.86 -8.68
C ALA A 159 -12.84 8.41 -10.15
N GLN A 160 -11.81 8.87 -10.87
CA GLN A 160 -11.59 8.65 -12.30
C GLN A 160 -12.83 8.89 -13.18
N ALA A 161 -13.48 10.04 -12.96
CA ALA A 161 -14.53 10.54 -13.82
C ALA A 161 -14.08 10.61 -15.29
N VAL A 162 -15.05 10.47 -16.19
CA VAL A 162 -14.84 10.56 -17.64
C VAL A 162 -15.90 11.51 -18.19
N HIS A 163 -15.45 12.62 -18.78
CA HIS A 163 -16.33 13.61 -19.40
C HIS A 163 -17.32 12.95 -20.37
N GLY A 164 -18.60 13.28 -20.23
CA GLY A 164 -19.68 12.73 -21.04
C GLY A 164 -20.03 11.24 -20.81
N LYS A 165 -19.39 10.55 -19.84
CA LYS A 165 -19.66 9.11 -19.58
C LYS A 165 -19.95 8.78 -18.12
N PHE A 166 -19.08 9.21 -17.21
CA PHE A 166 -19.10 8.77 -15.81
C PHE A 166 -18.71 9.89 -14.86
N THR A 167 -19.46 10.07 -13.78
CA THR A 167 -19.08 10.97 -12.67
C THR A 167 -18.03 10.34 -11.75
N GLY A 168 -17.85 9.02 -11.84
CA GLY A 168 -16.83 8.21 -11.17
C GLY A 168 -16.98 6.75 -11.56
N ARG A 169 -15.94 5.93 -11.35
CA ARG A 169 -15.91 4.51 -11.77
C ARG A 169 -15.05 3.65 -10.86
N ASN A 170 -15.27 2.33 -10.90
CA ASN A 170 -14.56 1.34 -10.08
C ASN A 170 -13.02 1.47 -10.18
N TYR A 171 -12.50 1.70 -11.39
CA TYR A 171 -11.05 1.83 -11.63
C TYR A 171 -10.39 2.95 -10.83
N GLY A 172 -11.16 3.93 -10.35
CA GLY A 172 -10.67 4.99 -9.46
C GLY A 172 -10.26 4.52 -8.08
N ILE A 173 -10.61 3.29 -7.66
CA ILE A 173 -10.16 2.70 -6.40
C ILE A 173 -8.64 2.58 -6.32
N ILE A 174 -7.97 2.47 -7.46
CA ILE A 174 -6.51 2.46 -7.52
C ILE A 174 -5.88 3.80 -7.07
N ASP A 175 -6.61 4.92 -7.11
CA ASP A 175 -6.08 6.24 -6.73
C ASP A 175 -5.76 6.31 -5.22
N THR A 176 -6.34 5.43 -4.41
CA THR A 176 -6.18 5.44 -2.94
C THR A 176 -5.20 4.41 -2.40
N ILE A 177 -4.44 3.71 -3.25
CA ILE A 177 -3.40 2.77 -2.81
C ILE A 177 -2.37 3.44 -1.88
N HIS A 178 -2.22 4.76 -1.96
CA HIS A 178 -1.36 5.55 -1.08
C HIS A 178 -1.81 5.61 0.39
N LEU A 179 -3.09 5.37 0.67
CA LEU A 179 -3.59 5.28 2.05
C LEU A 179 -3.06 4.03 2.77
N MET A 180 -2.53 3.03 2.05
CA MET A 180 -1.93 1.84 2.67
C MET A 180 -0.70 2.19 3.50
N GLU A 181 0.17 3.05 2.97
CA GLU A 181 1.35 3.52 3.70
C GLU A 181 0.96 4.39 4.90
N VAL A 182 -0.14 5.15 4.79
CA VAL A 182 -0.72 5.87 5.92
C VAL A 182 -1.21 4.88 6.98
N ALA A 183 -1.97 3.85 6.60
CA ALA A 183 -2.48 2.85 7.54
C ALA A 183 -1.34 2.09 8.23
N GLN A 184 -0.29 1.72 7.50
CA GLN A 184 0.91 1.11 8.07
C GLN A 184 1.65 2.08 9.01
N GLY A 185 1.72 3.36 8.65
CA GLY A 185 2.29 4.39 9.51
C GLY A 185 1.52 4.53 10.83
N VAL A 186 0.18 4.49 10.78
CA VAL A 186 -0.68 4.50 11.98
C VAL A 186 -0.37 3.32 12.89
N LEU A 187 -0.22 2.10 12.37
CA LEU A 187 0.18 0.94 13.17
C LEU A 187 1.49 1.17 13.92
N VAL A 188 2.50 1.73 13.25
CA VAL A 188 3.82 2.00 13.84
C VAL A 188 3.73 3.07 14.93
N VAL A 189 3.00 4.17 14.69
CA VAL A 189 2.92 5.26 15.67
C VAL A 189 1.94 4.97 16.81
N GLU A 190 0.91 4.15 16.60
CA GLU A 190 -0.01 3.69 17.66
C GLU A 190 0.77 2.87 18.71
N ALA A 191 1.67 2.00 18.26
CA ALA A 191 2.53 1.19 19.13
C ALA A 191 3.44 2.01 20.07
N SER A 192 3.58 3.33 19.84
CA SER A 192 4.31 4.23 20.73
C SER A 192 3.60 4.54 22.05
N GLY A 193 2.28 4.30 22.10
CA GLY A 193 1.41 4.73 23.20
C GLY A 193 1.27 6.25 23.35
N ALA A 194 1.72 7.04 22.37
CA ALA A 194 1.65 8.51 22.41
C ALA A 194 0.39 9.07 21.71
N MET A 195 -0.40 8.23 21.05
CA MET A 195 -1.69 8.64 20.47
C MET A 195 -2.80 8.54 21.53
N ASP A 196 -3.63 9.57 21.64
CA ASP A 196 -4.80 9.51 22.50
C ASP A 196 -5.84 8.49 21.97
N PRO A 197 -6.55 7.75 22.85
CA PRO A 197 -7.44 6.67 22.43
C PRO A 197 -8.55 7.11 21.47
N GLN A 198 -9.13 8.29 21.68
CA GLN A 198 -10.21 8.82 20.84
C GLN A 198 -9.75 9.08 19.41
N THR A 199 -8.52 9.56 19.24
CA THR A 199 -7.92 9.76 17.91
C THR A 199 -7.66 8.44 17.21
N THR A 200 -7.08 7.47 17.92
CA THR A 200 -6.85 6.12 17.39
C THR A 200 -8.16 5.48 16.93
N GLU A 201 -9.20 5.57 17.76
CA GLU A 201 -10.53 5.07 17.44
C GLU A 201 -11.14 5.79 16.22
N GLY A 202 -11.09 7.13 16.17
CA GLY A 202 -11.60 7.90 15.03
C GLY A 202 -10.94 7.55 13.70
N ILE A 203 -9.62 7.35 13.69
CA ILE A 203 -8.88 6.91 12.50
C ILE A 203 -9.29 5.49 12.09
N LYS A 204 -9.36 4.55 13.05
CA LYS A 204 -9.76 3.16 12.77
C LYS A 204 -11.21 3.07 12.29
N ASN A 205 -12.11 3.89 12.83
CA ASN A 205 -13.50 3.98 12.38
C ASN A 205 -13.59 4.44 10.92
N TRP A 206 -12.76 5.42 10.51
CA TRP A 206 -12.69 5.85 9.11
C TRP A 206 -12.23 4.72 8.19
N PHE A 207 -11.15 4.02 8.54
CA PHE A 207 -10.64 2.89 7.73
C PHE A 207 -11.60 1.70 7.72
N ALA A 208 -12.29 1.42 8.82
CA ALA A 208 -13.32 0.39 8.89
C ALA A 208 -14.51 0.74 7.97
N ALA A 209 -14.98 1.99 7.99
CA ALA A 209 -16.03 2.47 7.11
C ALA A 209 -15.61 2.39 5.63
N TYR A 210 -14.38 2.79 5.30
CA TYR A 210 -13.88 2.73 3.93
C TYR A 210 -13.70 1.28 3.46
N THR A 211 -13.20 0.39 4.31
CA THR A 211 -13.09 -1.04 4.02
C THR A 211 -14.46 -1.65 3.74
N ASN A 212 -15.47 -1.31 4.56
CA ASN A 212 -16.84 -1.75 4.32
C ASN A 212 -17.37 -1.22 2.97
N TRP A 213 -17.13 0.05 2.64
CA TRP A 213 -17.49 0.61 1.34
C TRP A 213 -16.81 -0.12 0.17
N LEU A 214 -15.51 -0.42 0.27
CA LEU A 214 -14.78 -1.18 -0.74
C LEU A 214 -15.35 -2.59 -0.95
N MET A 215 -15.85 -3.23 0.11
CA MET A 215 -16.37 -4.61 0.05
C MET A 215 -17.83 -4.70 -0.38
N THR A 216 -18.62 -3.64 -0.20
CA THR A 216 -20.10 -3.70 -0.36
C THR A 216 -20.65 -2.75 -1.41
N SER A 217 -19.94 -1.67 -1.75
CA SER A 217 -20.40 -0.74 -2.77
C SER A 217 -20.32 -1.36 -4.18
N LYS A 218 -21.20 -0.90 -5.08
CA LYS A 218 -21.17 -1.29 -6.49
C LYS A 218 -19.78 -1.12 -7.14
N PRO A 219 -19.12 0.06 -7.07
CA PRO A 219 -17.77 0.22 -7.64
C PRO A 219 -16.73 -0.67 -6.93
N GLY A 220 -16.84 -0.87 -5.62
CA GLY A 220 -15.97 -1.76 -4.86
C GLY A 220 -16.03 -3.20 -5.35
N ILE A 221 -17.24 -3.74 -5.51
CA ILE A 221 -17.47 -5.09 -6.03
C ILE A 221 -16.99 -5.21 -7.48
N GLN A 222 -17.23 -4.19 -8.32
CA GLN A 222 -16.76 -4.18 -9.70
C GLN A 222 -15.22 -4.23 -9.78
N GLU A 223 -14.52 -3.45 -8.94
CA GLU A 223 -13.05 -3.44 -8.91
C GLU A 223 -12.48 -4.79 -8.45
N LYS A 224 -13.06 -5.36 -7.39
CA LYS A 224 -12.70 -6.71 -6.90
C LYS A 224 -12.78 -7.78 -7.99
N LEU A 225 -13.75 -7.65 -8.91
CA LEU A 225 -14.02 -8.63 -9.97
C LEU A 225 -13.22 -8.39 -11.26
N THR A 226 -12.38 -7.34 -11.31
CA THR A 226 -11.45 -7.15 -12.44
C THR A 226 -10.41 -8.28 -12.49
N LYS A 227 -9.84 -8.53 -13.67
CA LYS A 227 -8.97 -9.68 -13.92
C LYS A 227 -7.47 -9.37 -13.86
N ASN A 228 -7.10 -8.11 -13.66
CA ASN A 228 -5.72 -7.62 -13.75
C ASN A 228 -5.31 -6.92 -12.45
N ASN A 229 -4.25 -6.12 -12.49
CA ASN A 229 -3.71 -5.36 -11.36
C ASN A 229 -4.75 -4.58 -10.52
N HIS A 230 -5.89 -4.20 -11.08
CA HIS A 230 -6.95 -3.50 -10.34
C HIS A 230 -7.51 -4.35 -9.18
N SER A 231 -7.78 -5.64 -9.37
CA SER A 231 -8.30 -6.50 -8.29
C SER A 231 -7.22 -6.84 -7.27
N THR A 232 -5.96 -6.90 -7.69
CA THR A 232 -4.79 -6.98 -6.80
C THR A 232 -4.71 -5.72 -5.92
N CYS A 233 -4.85 -4.54 -6.53
CA CYS A 233 -4.81 -3.25 -5.85
C CYS A 233 -5.97 -3.06 -4.89
N TRP A 234 -7.17 -3.52 -5.25
CA TRP A 234 -8.32 -3.59 -4.35
C TRP A 234 -8.00 -4.48 -3.14
N ALA A 235 -7.49 -5.69 -3.39
CA ALA A 235 -7.23 -6.65 -2.32
C ALA A 235 -6.15 -6.17 -1.34
N MET A 236 -5.06 -5.56 -1.83
CA MET A 236 -3.99 -5.06 -0.97
C MET A 236 -4.45 -3.89 -0.08
N GLN A 237 -5.33 -3.03 -0.59
CA GLN A 237 -5.95 -1.96 0.19
C GLN A 237 -6.84 -2.55 1.29
N VAL A 238 -7.76 -3.44 0.94
CA VAL A 238 -8.65 -4.11 1.92
C VAL A 238 -7.84 -4.85 2.99
N ALA A 239 -6.79 -5.58 2.60
CA ALA A 239 -5.91 -6.28 3.55
C ALA A 239 -5.17 -5.29 4.47
N SER A 240 -4.61 -4.21 3.94
CA SER A 240 -3.88 -3.20 4.73
C SER A 240 -4.80 -2.54 5.78
N PHE A 241 -6.01 -2.14 5.37
CA PHE A 241 -6.95 -1.46 6.25
C PHE A 241 -7.58 -2.42 7.28
N ALA A 242 -7.87 -3.66 6.86
CA ALA A 242 -8.32 -4.71 7.78
C ALA A 242 -7.26 -5.05 8.83
N LYS A 243 -5.97 -5.05 8.46
CA LYS A 243 -4.85 -5.22 9.40
C LYS A 243 -4.81 -4.11 10.44
N LEU A 244 -4.93 -2.84 10.03
CA LEU A 244 -5.02 -1.71 10.96
C LEU A 244 -6.19 -1.86 11.95
N CYS A 245 -7.32 -2.36 11.47
CA CYS A 245 -8.54 -2.53 12.28
C CYS A 245 -8.60 -3.87 13.04
N ASN A 246 -7.56 -4.70 12.99
CA ASN A 246 -7.55 -6.07 13.53
C ASN A 246 -8.75 -6.94 13.06
N ASN A 247 -9.22 -6.74 11.83
CA ASN A 247 -10.34 -7.49 11.27
C ASN A 247 -9.86 -8.82 10.66
N VAL A 248 -9.71 -9.83 11.51
CA VAL A 248 -9.20 -11.16 11.14
C VAL A 248 -10.06 -11.83 10.06
N ALA A 249 -11.38 -11.73 10.15
CA ALA A 249 -12.29 -12.34 9.18
C ALA A 249 -12.09 -11.78 7.75
N VAL A 250 -11.89 -10.47 7.63
CA VAL A 250 -11.57 -9.85 6.33
C VAL A 250 -10.19 -10.30 5.84
N LEU A 251 -9.17 -10.32 6.70
CA LEU A 251 -7.83 -10.80 6.34
C LEU A 251 -7.85 -12.24 5.82
N ASP A 252 -8.58 -13.14 6.48
CA ASP A 252 -8.75 -14.53 6.05
C ASP A 252 -9.46 -14.62 4.69
N SER A 253 -10.48 -13.79 4.47
CA SER A 253 -11.17 -13.73 3.17
C SER A 253 -10.23 -13.30 2.04
N ILE A 254 -9.29 -12.39 2.30
CA ILE A 254 -8.31 -11.96 1.29
C ILE A 254 -7.22 -13.02 1.09
N ARG A 255 -6.80 -13.78 2.12
CA ARG A 255 -5.92 -14.96 1.94
C ARG A 255 -6.56 -15.97 1.00
N VAL A 256 -7.85 -16.27 1.18
CA VAL A 256 -8.60 -17.18 0.29
C VAL A 256 -8.67 -16.60 -1.12
N LEU A 257 -8.99 -15.30 -1.26
CA LEU A 257 -9.05 -14.64 -2.57
C LEU A 257 -7.70 -14.70 -3.30
N TYR A 258 -6.59 -14.47 -2.59
CA TYR A 258 -5.25 -14.57 -3.15
C TYR A 258 -4.97 -15.97 -3.70
N LYS A 259 -5.24 -17.00 -2.90
CA LYS A 259 -4.95 -18.41 -3.22
C LYS A 259 -5.83 -19.00 -4.30
N THR A 260 -7.07 -18.54 -4.42
CA THR A 260 -8.08 -19.16 -5.29
C THR A 260 -8.42 -18.33 -6.53
N VAL A 261 -8.15 -17.02 -6.51
CA VAL A 261 -8.51 -16.11 -7.61
C VAL A 261 -7.31 -15.32 -8.12
N LEU A 262 -6.64 -14.54 -7.27
CA LEU A 262 -5.66 -13.57 -7.76
C LEU A 262 -4.42 -14.27 -8.36
N LEU A 263 -3.69 -15.05 -7.56
CA LEU A 263 -2.46 -15.68 -8.03
C LEU A 263 -2.72 -16.70 -9.17
N PRO A 264 -3.67 -17.66 -9.04
CA PRO A 264 -3.84 -18.70 -10.06
C PRO A 264 -4.32 -18.18 -11.41
N ASN A 265 -5.13 -17.11 -11.43
CA ASN A 265 -5.77 -16.62 -12.65
C ASN A 265 -5.02 -15.45 -13.30
N GLN A 266 -4.19 -14.72 -12.55
CA GLN A 266 -3.42 -13.60 -13.12
C GLN A 266 -2.00 -13.98 -13.54
N MET A 267 -1.37 -14.96 -12.89
CA MET A 267 0.00 -15.37 -13.21
C MET A 267 0.02 -16.48 -14.26
N GLY A 268 0.92 -16.38 -15.24
CA GLY A 268 1.27 -17.46 -16.16
C GLY A 268 2.13 -18.54 -15.49
N THR A 269 2.21 -19.73 -16.07
CA THR A 269 3.05 -20.82 -15.52
C THR A 269 4.55 -20.52 -15.54
N ASP A 270 4.96 -19.54 -16.35
CA ASP A 270 6.32 -18.99 -16.44
C ASP A 270 6.63 -17.89 -15.40
N GLY A 271 5.62 -17.44 -14.63
CA GLY A 271 5.74 -16.36 -13.64
C GLY A 271 5.40 -14.97 -14.17
N SER A 272 5.11 -14.83 -15.46
CA SER A 272 4.64 -13.55 -16.02
C SER A 272 3.21 -13.22 -15.57
N PHE A 273 2.78 -11.98 -15.75
CA PHE A 273 1.37 -11.59 -15.64
C PHE A 273 0.82 -11.21 -17.03
N PRO A 274 0.14 -12.14 -17.76
CA PRO A 274 -0.19 -11.95 -19.17
C PRO A 274 -0.98 -10.68 -19.50
N LEU A 275 -1.93 -10.28 -18.65
CA LEU A 275 -2.72 -9.07 -18.87
C LEU A 275 -1.92 -7.78 -18.69
N GLU A 276 -0.78 -7.83 -17.98
CA GLU A 276 0.10 -6.70 -17.73
C GLU A 276 1.12 -6.53 -18.85
N ILE A 277 1.71 -7.64 -19.31
CA ILE A 277 2.66 -7.62 -20.44
C ILE A 277 1.99 -7.35 -21.80
N ALA A 278 0.66 -7.46 -21.88
CA ALA A 278 -0.12 -7.12 -23.08
C ALA A 278 -0.40 -5.60 -23.21
N ARG A 279 -0.04 -4.79 -22.22
CA ARG A 279 -0.33 -3.34 -22.18
C ARG A 279 0.67 -2.53 -22.98
N THR A 280 0.36 -1.25 -23.19
CA THR A 280 1.28 -0.29 -23.84
C THR A 280 2.48 0.09 -22.97
N LYS A 281 2.46 -0.23 -21.68
CA LYS A 281 3.57 -0.08 -20.72
C LYS A 281 3.90 -1.42 -20.05
N PRO A 282 4.29 -2.46 -20.81
CA PRO A 282 4.36 -3.81 -20.29
C PRO A 282 5.38 -3.98 -19.16
N TYR A 283 6.44 -3.17 -19.12
CA TYR A 283 7.45 -3.23 -18.05
C TYR A 283 6.92 -2.61 -16.75
N GLY A 284 6.41 -1.38 -16.84
CA GLY A 284 5.80 -0.67 -15.71
C GLY A 284 4.62 -1.44 -15.09
N TYR A 285 3.71 -1.99 -15.90
CA TYR A 285 2.58 -2.79 -15.40
C TYR A 285 3.03 -4.10 -14.74
N SER A 286 4.07 -4.76 -15.28
CA SER A 286 4.64 -5.99 -14.68
C SER A 286 5.24 -5.72 -13.30
N ILE A 287 6.01 -4.63 -13.18
CA ILE A 287 6.55 -4.16 -11.90
C ILE A 287 5.42 -3.87 -10.92
N PHE A 288 4.46 -3.04 -11.35
CA PHE A 288 3.40 -2.54 -10.50
C PHE A 288 2.54 -3.66 -9.91
N ASN A 289 2.10 -4.62 -10.75
CA ASN A 289 1.29 -5.74 -10.25
C ASN A 289 2.10 -6.68 -9.36
N LEU A 290 3.40 -6.90 -9.66
CA LEU A 290 4.25 -7.73 -8.82
C LEU A 290 4.49 -7.11 -7.43
N ASP A 291 4.69 -5.80 -7.36
CA ASP A 291 4.76 -5.07 -6.08
C ASP A 291 3.46 -5.21 -5.28
N ALA A 292 2.31 -5.09 -5.93
CA ALA A 292 1.01 -5.28 -5.29
C ALA A 292 0.82 -6.72 -4.75
N MET A 293 1.19 -7.73 -5.53
CA MET A 293 1.14 -9.14 -5.12
C MET A 293 2.11 -9.44 -3.96
N ALA A 294 3.36 -8.94 -4.03
CA ALA A 294 4.34 -9.11 -2.96
C ALA A 294 3.90 -8.39 -1.66
N THR A 295 3.23 -7.24 -1.80
CA THR A 295 2.64 -6.51 -0.67
C THR A 295 1.53 -7.32 0.00
N LEU A 296 0.67 -8.02 -0.76
CA LEU A 296 -0.30 -8.95 -0.20
C LEU A 296 0.37 -10.04 0.63
N CYS A 297 1.44 -10.65 0.11
CA CYS A 297 2.22 -11.64 0.85
C CYS A 297 2.80 -11.04 2.14
N GLN A 298 3.32 -9.82 2.11
CA GLN A 298 3.86 -9.13 3.29
C GLN A 298 2.79 -8.82 4.34
N ILE A 299 1.57 -8.45 3.93
CA ILE A 299 0.48 -8.11 4.85
C ILE A 299 -0.13 -9.37 5.47
N LEU A 300 -0.38 -10.39 4.66
CA LEU A 300 -1.26 -11.51 5.01
C LEU A 300 -0.52 -12.72 5.56
N SER A 301 0.78 -12.88 5.31
CA SER A 301 1.51 -14.06 5.79
C SER A 301 1.59 -14.10 7.31
N THR A 302 1.34 -15.28 7.87
CA THR A 302 1.58 -15.61 9.28
C THR A 302 2.47 -16.85 9.35
N PRO A 303 3.01 -17.23 10.53
CA PRO A 303 3.75 -18.47 10.66
C PRO A 303 2.93 -19.72 10.28
N GLN A 304 1.61 -19.68 10.45
CA GLN A 304 0.70 -20.80 10.15
C GLN A 304 0.18 -20.77 8.72
N ASP A 305 0.03 -19.58 8.12
CA ASP A 305 -0.41 -19.40 6.75
C ASP A 305 0.50 -18.40 6.02
N ASN A 306 1.60 -18.93 5.47
CA ASN A 306 2.63 -18.14 4.83
C ASN A 306 2.45 -18.10 3.30
N LEU A 307 1.97 -16.96 2.78
CA LEU A 307 1.75 -16.78 1.35
C LEU A 307 3.05 -16.69 0.53
N TRP A 308 4.19 -16.40 1.17
CA TRP A 308 5.49 -16.50 0.50
C TRP A 308 5.84 -17.94 0.12
N ASN A 309 5.30 -18.94 0.84
CA ASN A 309 5.51 -20.35 0.57
C ASN A 309 4.34 -21.01 -0.18
N PHE A 310 3.29 -20.24 -0.49
CA PHE A 310 2.16 -20.76 -1.24
C PHE A 310 2.51 -20.97 -2.71
N GLU A 311 2.14 -22.14 -3.22
CA GLU A 311 2.31 -22.52 -4.61
C GLU A 311 1.05 -23.26 -5.10
N THR A 312 0.60 -22.95 -6.32
CA THR A 312 -0.50 -23.67 -6.97
C THR A 312 -0.04 -25.02 -7.50
N MET A 313 -0.97 -25.93 -7.82
CA MET A 313 -0.61 -27.25 -8.37
C MET A 313 0.20 -27.18 -9.68
N ASP A 314 0.01 -26.12 -10.48
CA ASP A 314 0.76 -25.85 -11.71
C ASP A 314 2.01 -24.96 -11.49
N GLY A 315 2.44 -24.79 -10.23
CA GLY A 315 3.71 -24.19 -9.85
C GLY A 315 3.74 -22.66 -9.87
N LYS A 316 2.61 -21.96 -9.82
CA LYS A 316 2.57 -20.50 -9.69
C LYS A 316 2.79 -20.12 -8.23
N SER A 317 3.76 -19.25 -7.99
CA SER A 317 4.10 -18.75 -6.65
C SER A 317 4.64 -17.33 -6.77
N ILE A 318 4.57 -16.55 -5.68
CA ILE A 318 5.15 -15.20 -5.69
C ILE A 318 6.66 -15.24 -5.94
N LYS A 319 7.36 -16.28 -5.44
CA LYS A 319 8.77 -16.55 -5.75
C LYS A 319 9.01 -16.68 -7.25
N LYS A 320 8.13 -17.39 -7.97
CA LYS A 320 8.21 -17.53 -9.42
C LYS A 320 8.01 -16.19 -10.13
N GLY A 321 7.05 -15.37 -9.69
CA GLY A 321 6.84 -14.02 -10.23
C GLY A 321 8.07 -13.11 -10.07
N ILE A 322 8.68 -13.11 -8.87
CA ILE A 322 9.93 -12.36 -8.62
C ILE A 322 11.08 -12.90 -9.49
N THR A 323 11.21 -14.22 -9.58
CA THR A 323 12.27 -14.86 -10.38
C THR A 323 12.13 -14.55 -11.87
N TYR A 324 10.90 -14.48 -12.38
CA TYR A 324 10.61 -14.07 -13.75
C TYR A 324 11.04 -12.63 -14.03
N LEU A 325 10.67 -11.68 -13.16
CA LEU A 325 10.89 -10.25 -13.43
C LEU A 325 12.29 -9.76 -13.05
N TYR A 326 12.93 -10.39 -12.05
CA TYR A 326 14.22 -9.96 -11.50
C TYR A 326 15.32 -9.75 -12.54
N PRO A 327 15.55 -10.64 -13.54
CA PRO A 327 16.59 -10.42 -14.55
C PRO A 327 16.45 -9.11 -15.32
N PHE A 328 15.21 -8.65 -15.54
CA PHE A 328 14.90 -7.40 -16.24
C PHE A 328 14.96 -6.18 -15.34
N VAL A 329 14.80 -6.34 -14.03
CA VAL A 329 15.03 -5.24 -13.06
C VAL A 329 16.50 -5.07 -12.76
N ALA A 330 17.25 -6.17 -12.62
CA ALA A 330 18.70 -6.14 -12.43
C ALA A 330 19.44 -5.67 -13.69
N ASN A 331 18.92 -6.00 -14.88
CA ASN A 331 19.42 -5.47 -16.14
C ASN A 331 18.28 -5.26 -17.15
N LYS A 332 17.83 -4.01 -17.26
CA LYS A 332 16.75 -3.59 -18.14
C LYS A 332 17.03 -3.82 -19.62
N SER A 333 18.29 -3.87 -20.06
CA SER A 333 18.63 -4.16 -21.45
C SER A 333 18.24 -5.57 -21.88
N LYS A 334 17.91 -6.46 -20.93
CA LYS A 334 17.43 -7.82 -21.20
C LYS A 334 15.93 -7.89 -21.50
N TRP A 335 15.18 -6.79 -21.30
CA TRP A 335 13.75 -6.78 -21.57
C TRP A 335 13.48 -7.04 -23.06
N THR A 336 12.63 -8.03 -23.36
CA THR A 336 12.42 -8.53 -24.73
C THR A 336 11.14 -8.01 -25.38
N LEU A 337 10.22 -7.43 -24.60
CA LEU A 337 8.99 -6.83 -25.12
C LEU A 337 9.23 -5.38 -25.53
N LYS A 338 8.21 -4.77 -26.16
CA LYS A 338 8.26 -3.35 -26.54
C LYS A 338 8.54 -2.47 -25.30
N PRO A 339 9.37 -1.44 -25.43
CA PRO A 339 9.50 -0.40 -24.42
C PRO A 339 8.15 0.24 -24.09
N ASP A 340 8.02 0.70 -22.84
CA ASP A 340 6.82 1.43 -22.40
C ASP A 340 6.64 2.73 -23.20
N VAL A 341 5.41 2.98 -23.68
CA VAL A 341 5.11 4.17 -24.50
C VAL A 341 5.32 5.51 -23.78
N MET A 342 5.33 5.52 -22.45
CA MET A 342 5.77 6.65 -21.63
C MET A 342 6.52 6.13 -20.42
N TYR A 343 7.46 6.95 -19.93
CA TYR A 343 8.21 6.72 -18.70
C TYR A 343 9.10 5.47 -18.71
N TRP A 344 9.42 4.93 -19.89
CA TRP A 344 10.37 3.84 -20.03
C TRP A 344 11.62 4.11 -19.20
N ASP A 345 12.33 5.20 -19.47
CA ASP A 345 13.62 5.54 -18.83
C ASP A 345 13.57 5.79 -17.32
N ASN A 346 12.37 5.90 -16.73
CA ASN A 346 12.20 6.15 -15.30
C ASN A 346 12.07 4.88 -14.46
N TRP A 347 11.95 3.71 -15.11
CA TRP A 347 11.95 2.40 -14.47
C TRP A 347 13.28 1.66 -14.67
N PRO A 348 13.66 0.75 -13.75
CA PRO A 348 13.02 0.46 -12.46
C PRO A 348 13.52 1.40 -11.34
N VAL A 349 12.77 1.44 -10.24
CA VAL A 349 13.17 2.07 -8.97
C VAL A 349 13.33 1.00 -7.90
N ALA A 350 13.62 1.36 -6.65
CA ALA A 350 13.80 0.42 -5.54
C ALA A 350 12.51 -0.32 -5.15
N GLN A 351 12.13 -1.31 -5.97
CA GLN A 351 10.82 -1.97 -5.89
C GLN A 351 10.63 -2.77 -4.59
N PRO A 352 9.48 -2.61 -3.89
CA PRO A 352 9.12 -3.37 -2.70
C PRO A 352 9.26 -4.89 -2.84
N PHE A 353 8.91 -5.48 -3.98
CA PHE A 353 8.98 -6.94 -4.16
C PHE A 353 10.41 -7.49 -4.00
N LEU A 354 11.44 -6.69 -4.32
CA LEU A 354 12.83 -7.12 -4.15
C LEU A 354 13.21 -7.20 -2.67
N LEU A 355 12.88 -6.16 -1.90
CA LEU A 355 13.20 -6.11 -0.48
C LEU A 355 12.39 -7.13 0.31
N PHE A 356 11.08 -7.21 0.08
CA PHE A 356 10.21 -8.16 0.78
C PHE A 356 10.54 -9.59 0.38
N GLY A 357 10.78 -9.86 -0.90
CA GLY A 357 11.23 -11.17 -1.38
C GLY A 357 12.59 -11.55 -0.79
N ALA A 358 13.55 -10.63 -0.77
CA ALA A 358 14.87 -10.88 -0.16
C ALA A 358 14.75 -11.24 1.32
N ASN A 359 13.89 -10.54 2.06
CA ASN A 359 13.62 -10.84 3.46
C ASN A 359 12.94 -12.21 3.65
N ALA A 360 11.97 -12.56 2.79
CA ALA A 360 11.22 -13.81 2.89
C ALA A 360 12.05 -15.05 2.51
N TYR A 361 12.94 -14.92 1.52
CA TYR A 361 13.69 -16.06 0.96
C TYR A 361 15.20 -16.05 1.25
N ASN A 362 15.70 -15.04 1.97
CA ASN A 362 17.13 -14.82 2.21
C ASN A 362 17.95 -14.69 0.90
N GLU A 363 17.35 -14.06 -0.13
CA GLU A 363 17.97 -13.89 -1.46
C GLU A 363 18.81 -12.61 -1.54
N ASN A 364 20.11 -12.73 -1.24
CA ASN A 364 21.03 -11.58 -1.17
C ASN A 364 21.12 -10.79 -2.49
N ASN A 365 21.01 -11.46 -3.64
CA ASN A 365 21.06 -10.79 -4.94
C ASN A 365 19.90 -9.80 -5.14
N TRP A 366 18.70 -10.12 -4.65
CA TRP A 366 17.55 -9.24 -4.70
C TRP A 366 17.74 -8.03 -3.78
N LEU A 367 18.28 -8.26 -2.57
CA LEU A 367 18.60 -7.19 -1.62
C LEU A 367 19.65 -6.21 -2.17
N VAL A 368 20.77 -6.73 -2.69
CA VAL A 368 21.85 -5.91 -3.29
C VAL A 368 21.34 -5.13 -4.49
N THR A 369 20.46 -5.71 -5.30
CA THR A 369 19.83 -5.01 -6.42
C THR A 369 18.94 -3.88 -5.92
N TRP A 370 18.06 -4.15 -4.94
CA TRP A 370 17.21 -3.13 -4.33
C TRP A 370 18.00 -1.95 -3.76
N GLN A 371 19.13 -2.21 -3.09
CA GLN A 371 19.99 -1.15 -2.55
C GLN A 371 20.54 -0.20 -3.61
N LYS A 372 20.84 -0.70 -4.82
CA LYS A 372 21.45 0.07 -5.91
C LYS A 372 20.45 0.88 -6.73
N LEU A 373 19.17 0.52 -6.69
CA LEU A 373 18.12 1.19 -7.45
C LEU A 373 17.76 2.55 -6.83
N ASP A 374 17.05 3.38 -7.59
CA ASP A 374 16.64 4.71 -7.15
C ASP A 374 15.59 4.63 -6.03
N HIS A 375 15.88 5.25 -4.88
CA HIS A 375 15.00 5.35 -3.72
C HIS A 375 14.24 6.69 -3.65
N GLN A 376 14.51 7.61 -4.57
CA GLN A 376 13.91 8.96 -4.61
C GLN A 376 13.42 9.35 -6.01
N PRO A 377 12.52 8.57 -6.64
CA PRO A 377 12.01 8.93 -7.94
C PRO A 377 11.30 10.28 -7.90
N ALA A 378 11.63 11.15 -8.85
CA ALA A 378 11.06 12.49 -8.99
C ALA A 378 9.84 12.53 -9.93
N VAL A 379 9.69 11.54 -10.80
CA VAL A 379 8.63 11.50 -11.82
C VAL A 379 7.29 11.14 -11.19
N GLU A 380 6.27 11.98 -11.40
CA GLU A 380 4.95 11.82 -10.78
C GLU A 380 4.29 10.47 -11.10
N GLU A 381 4.40 10.00 -12.34
CA GLU A 381 3.88 8.68 -12.74
C GLU A 381 4.52 7.55 -11.92
N VAL A 382 5.85 7.59 -11.77
CA VAL A 382 6.58 6.56 -11.00
C VAL A 382 6.18 6.63 -9.52
N ILE A 383 6.09 7.84 -8.96
CA ILE A 383 5.64 8.05 -7.57
C ILE A 383 4.23 7.50 -7.35
N ARG A 384 3.32 7.70 -8.31
CA ARG A 384 1.92 7.21 -8.24
C ARG A 384 1.86 5.69 -8.33
N ASN A 385 2.74 5.06 -9.10
CA ASN A 385 2.78 3.61 -9.25
C ASN A 385 3.73 2.92 -8.23
N LEU A 386 4.22 3.64 -7.22
CA LEU A 386 5.02 3.09 -6.13
C LEU A 386 4.27 3.30 -4.79
N PRO A 387 3.32 2.41 -4.42
CA PRO A 387 2.49 2.62 -3.23
C PRO A 387 3.27 2.51 -1.91
N ILE A 388 4.35 1.71 -1.88
CA ILE A 388 5.25 1.58 -0.72
C ILE A 388 6.56 2.29 -1.03
N ARG A 389 6.77 3.43 -0.39
CA ARG A 389 7.98 4.28 -0.53
C ARG A 389 8.85 4.23 0.72
N HIS A 390 8.23 3.91 1.85
CA HIS A 390 8.87 3.80 3.16
C HIS A 390 8.85 2.34 3.62
N PRO A 391 9.58 1.42 2.97
CA PRO A 391 9.45 -0.01 3.25
C PRO A 391 9.87 -0.41 4.66
N LEU A 392 10.66 0.42 5.37
CA LEU A 392 11.11 0.11 6.73
C LEU A 392 9.96 -0.04 7.73
N ILE A 393 8.85 0.68 7.57
CA ILE A 393 7.68 0.54 8.43
C ILE A 393 6.86 -0.73 8.14
N TRP A 394 7.21 -1.48 7.08
CA TRP A 394 6.56 -2.74 6.69
C TRP A 394 7.33 -3.99 7.11
N LEU A 395 8.60 -3.83 7.50
CA LEU A 395 9.48 -4.90 7.97
C LEU A 395 9.37 -5.13 9.48
#